data_AF-C4YTQ7-F1
#
_entry.id   AF-C4YTQ7-F1
#
_cell.length_a   1.000
_cell.length_b   1.000
_cell.length_c   1.000
_cell.angle_alpha   90.00
_cell.angle_beta   90.00
_cell.angle_gamma   90.00
#
_symmetry.space_group_name_H-M   'P 1'
#
loop_
_entity.id
_entity.type
_entity.pdbx_description
1 polymer ?
#
loop_
_entity_poly.entity_id
_entity_poly.type
_entity_poly.pdbx_seq_one_letter_code
_entity_poly.pdbx_strand_id
1 'polypeptide(L)'
;MASHIRGNLTEEQLKRIEANRKRALERLQQKKKKDAGEHVPSSTPKSTSTTTTKETGSYSPTKTLSQIVNSDSVQVSSKFVEIETDGSVKKRRVLTEEQRQKIEQNRLRAIEIQKNLKQRENQKDDSTTSSKPVDNIRLNQNRPDSVVSSTKKFQPPPIRKQDYIEFDFATMKDTKGGFLQDEKTNNQGADEQTLQDWKNKQRELQKIRELPPPIDLQNIPRCRECQSMEVDANLMTNFNVRACRKCIKALPEKYSLLTKTECKEDYLLTEPELQDTTLLPRIEKPNPHGYSRMQLFVRFQVEEFAWKKWGGPEELDKEWERREENKVKRKEKKYHDQLREMRKRTRAEEYTRKLRDGKSLGERHVHDWSSPVNIDKHTIKRRCIDCGIETEEVVI
;
A
#
# COMPACT_ATOMS: atom_id res chain seq x y z
N MET A 1 47.67 28.00 9.74
CA MET A 1 46.65 28.73 10.51
C MET A 1 45.52 29.13 9.57
N ALA A 2 44.32 28.56 9.73
CA ALA A 2 43.07 29.06 9.13
C ALA A 2 41.88 28.29 9.74
N SER A 3 41.58 28.58 11.00
CA SER A 3 40.39 28.12 11.70
C SER A 3 39.15 28.76 11.08
N HIS A 4 38.39 27.99 10.30
CA HIS A 4 37.07 28.39 9.82
C HIS A 4 36.09 28.35 11.01
N ILE A 5 35.92 29.49 11.66
CA ILE A 5 34.88 29.73 12.66
C ILE A 5 33.55 29.70 11.90
N ARG A 6 32.80 28.60 12.02
CA ARG A 6 31.42 28.50 11.55
C ARG A 6 30.61 29.52 12.33
N GLY A 7 30.01 30.50 11.66
CA GLY A 7 29.09 31.44 12.29
C GLY A 7 27.95 30.68 12.96
N ASN A 8 27.67 31.00 14.22
CA ASN A 8 26.52 30.46 14.93
C ASN A 8 25.25 30.84 14.17
N LEU A 9 24.35 29.87 13.94
CA LEU A 9 23.03 30.16 13.38
C LEU A 9 22.33 31.17 14.29
N THR A 10 21.68 32.15 13.68
CA THR A 10 20.87 33.13 14.41
C THR A 10 19.74 32.43 15.15
N GLU A 11 19.29 32.97 16.29
CA GLU A 11 18.18 32.40 17.06
C GLU A 11 16.91 32.24 16.22
N GLU A 12 16.73 33.11 15.22
CA GLU A 12 15.62 33.04 14.30
C GLU A 12 15.74 31.84 13.34
N GLN A 13 16.94 31.56 12.83
CA GLN A 13 17.20 30.35 12.03
C GLN A 13 17.04 29.07 12.85
N LEU A 14 17.47 29.07 14.11
CA LEU A 14 17.29 27.93 15.01
C LEU A 14 15.80 27.67 15.31
N LYS A 15 15.02 28.71 15.62
CA LYS A 15 13.56 28.60 15.80
C LYS A 15 12.85 28.10 14.55
N ARG A 16 13.31 28.51 13.36
CA ARG A 16 12.76 28.03 12.08
C ARG A 16 13.09 26.56 11.81
N ILE A 17 14.33 26.14 12.08
CA ILE A 17 14.73 24.73 11.98
C ILE A 17 13.93 23.88 12.97
N GLU A 18 13.75 24.35 14.19
CA GLU A 18 12.96 23.67 15.21
C GLU A 18 11.48 23.57 14.83
N ALA A 19 10.90 24.62 14.24
CA ALA A 19 9.54 24.61 13.71
C ALA A 19 9.37 23.60 12.55
N ASN A 20 10.32 23.53 11.62
CA ASN A 20 10.30 22.54 10.54
C ASN A 20 10.50 21.12 11.07
N ARG A 21 11.39 20.92 12.05
CA ARG A 21 11.54 19.63 12.75
C ARG A 21 10.25 19.19 13.44
N LYS A 22 9.56 20.11 14.10
CA LYS A 22 8.26 19.84 14.74
C LYS A 22 7.19 19.43 13.73
N ARG A 23 7.14 20.10 12.56
CA ARG A 23 6.27 19.72 11.44
C ARG A 23 6.60 18.33 10.89
N ALA A 24 7.88 18.00 10.73
CA ALA A 24 8.32 16.67 10.28
C ALA A 24 7.91 15.57 11.28
N LEU A 25 8.08 15.81 12.58
CA LEU A 25 7.64 14.88 13.63
C LEU A 25 6.12 14.70 13.67
N GLU A 26 5.35 15.78 13.53
CA GLU A 26 3.90 15.73 13.46
C GLU A 26 3.41 14.93 12.24
N ARG A 27 4.08 15.09 11.09
CA ARG A 27 3.82 14.30 9.87
C ARG A 27 4.09 12.81 10.09
N LEU A 28 5.19 12.44 10.74
CA LEU A 28 5.49 11.05 11.10
C LEU A 28 4.43 10.46 12.04
N GLN A 29 3.96 11.24 13.02
CA GLN A 29 2.87 10.82 13.91
C GLN A 29 1.54 10.65 13.17
N GLN A 30 1.19 11.57 12.27
CA GLN A 30 -0.03 11.45 11.45
C GLN A 30 0.03 10.27 10.50
N LYS A 31 1.20 9.96 9.91
CA LYS A 31 1.39 8.76 9.08
C LYS A 31 1.24 7.48 9.90
N LYS A 32 1.86 7.40 11.09
CA LYS A 32 1.65 6.29 12.04
C LYS A 32 0.18 6.10 12.42
N LYS A 33 -0.58 7.18 12.63
CA LYS A 33 -2.03 7.13 12.92
C LYS A 33 -2.84 6.65 11.71
N LYS A 34 -2.51 7.10 10.50
CA LYS A 34 -3.14 6.64 9.25
C LYS A 34 -2.86 5.16 8.99
N ASP A 35 -1.63 4.72 9.23
CA ASP A 35 -1.22 3.31 9.09
C ASP A 35 -1.85 2.42 10.18
N ALA A 36 -2.18 2.98 11.34
CA ALA A 36 -2.91 2.31 12.43
C ALA A 36 -4.45 2.30 12.25
N GLY A 37 -4.99 2.87 11.16
CA GLY A 37 -6.42 2.80 10.84
C GLY A 37 -7.35 3.72 11.64
N GLU A 38 -6.83 4.68 12.41
CA GLU A 38 -7.66 5.63 13.15
C GLU A 38 -8.08 6.82 12.27
N HIS A 39 -9.35 6.84 11.84
CA HIS A 39 -9.96 7.97 11.16
C HIS A 39 -10.51 8.97 12.18
N VAL A 40 -9.80 10.07 12.45
CA VAL A 40 -10.31 11.18 13.29
C VAL A 40 -10.85 12.29 12.38
N PRO A 41 -12.09 12.79 12.59
CA PRO A 41 -12.63 13.90 11.83
C PRO A 41 -11.94 15.22 12.22
N SER A 42 -11.54 15.99 11.20
CA SER A 42 -10.91 17.31 11.36
C SER A 42 -11.95 18.34 11.82
N SER A 43 -11.78 18.87 13.03
CA SER A 43 -12.39 20.11 13.48
C SER A 43 -11.31 21.18 13.61
N THR A 44 -11.27 22.13 12.68
CA THR A 44 -10.46 23.34 12.77
C THR A 44 -11.22 24.42 13.52
N PRO A 45 -10.69 25.00 14.62
CA PRO A 45 -11.24 26.22 15.19
C PRO A 45 -10.75 27.46 14.42
N LYS A 46 -11.69 28.37 14.14
CA LYS A 46 -11.46 29.72 13.59
C LYS A 46 -10.58 30.54 14.55
N SER A 47 -9.47 31.08 14.03
CA SER A 47 -8.67 32.12 14.68
C SER A 47 -9.22 33.51 14.34
N THR A 48 -9.52 34.26 15.39
CA THR A 48 -9.84 35.69 15.41
C THR A 48 -8.58 36.49 15.08
N SER A 49 -8.64 37.40 14.11
CA SER A 49 -7.54 38.34 13.81
C SER A 49 -7.92 39.75 14.27
N THR A 50 -6.99 40.36 14.99
CA THR A 50 -6.99 41.75 15.44
C THR A 50 -6.57 42.69 14.32
N THR A 51 -7.29 43.80 14.24
CA THR A 51 -7.18 44.93 13.33
C THR A 51 -5.88 45.72 13.56
N THR A 52 -5.15 46.04 12.48
CA THR A 52 -4.40 47.31 12.38
C THR A 52 -4.49 47.86 10.96
N THR A 53 -4.73 49.16 10.90
CA THR A 53 -5.06 50.00 9.75
C THR A 53 -3.81 50.49 9.01
N LYS A 54 -3.87 50.59 7.68
CA LYS A 54 -3.28 51.68 6.88
C LYS A 54 -3.74 51.68 5.42
N GLU A 55 -4.40 52.78 5.08
CA GLU A 55 -4.64 53.46 3.80
C GLU A 55 -3.41 53.50 2.87
N THR A 56 -3.41 53.66 1.54
CA THR A 56 -4.34 54.10 0.47
C THR A 56 -3.78 53.61 -0.89
N GLY A 57 -4.61 53.45 -1.94
CA GLY A 57 -4.11 53.28 -3.32
C GLY A 57 -5.09 52.65 -4.33
N SER A 58 -5.83 53.51 -5.03
CA SER A 58 -6.77 53.31 -6.15
C SER A 58 -6.45 52.21 -7.18
N TYR A 59 -7.40 51.27 -7.42
CA TYR A 59 -7.66 50.60 -8.70
C TYR A 59 -9.11 50.03 -8.72
N SER A 60 -9.82 50.18 -9.85
CA SER A 60 -11.25 49.85 -10.04
C SER A 60 -11.66 48.41 -9.66
N PRO A 61 -12.88 48.18 -9.14
CA PRO A 61 -13.27 46.86 -8.64
C PRO A 61 -13.73 45.94 -9.79
N THR A 62 -13.06 44.80 -9.95
CA THR A 62 -13.59 43.64 -10.68
C THR A 62 -14.76 43.06 -9.89
N LYS A 63 -15.94 42.94 -10.53
CA LYS A 63 -17.15 42.35 -9.92
C LYS A 63 -16.87 40.95 -9.40
N THR A 64 -17.31 40.68 -8.17
CA THR A 64 -17.23 39.35 -7.56
C THR A 64 -18.26 38.40 -8.16
N LEU A 65 -17.95 37.10 -8.15
CA LEU A 65 -18.80 36.02 -8.67
C LEU A 65 -20.24 36.05 -8.11
N SER A 66 -20.44 36.58 -6.91
CA SER A 66 -21.75 36.78 -6.27
C SER A 66 -22.61 37.86 -6.91
N GLN A 67 -22.01 38.85 -7.59
CA GLN A 67 -22.75 39.92 -8.30
C GLN A 67 -23.19 39.51 -9.71
N ILE A 68 -22.66 38.41 -10.25
CA ILE A 68 -23.05 37.86 -11.56
C ILE A 68 -24.26 36.92 -11.43
N VAL A 69 -24.49 36.34 -10.25
CA VAL A 69 -25.54 35.34 -10.02
C VAL A 69 -26.91 35.97 -9.71
N ASN A 70 -26.97 37.28 -9.42
CA ASN A 70 -28.22 37.99 -9.11
C ASN A 70 -28.76 38.85 -10.27
N SER A 71 -28.47 38.50 -11.52
CA SER A 71 -29.24 39.04 -12.65
C SER A 71 -30.48 38.18 -12.85
N ASP A 72 -31.65 38.77 -12.59
CA ASP A 72 -32.96 38.20 -12.87
C ASP A 72 -33.04 37.71 -14.32
N SER A 73 -33.01 36.38 -14.52
CA SER A 73 -33.73 35.63 -15.57
C SER A 73 -33.05 34.33 -16.02
N VAL A 74 -32.77 33.36 -15.13
CA VAL A 74 -32.66 31.94 -15.57
C VAL A 74 -33.10 30.99 -14.44
N GLN A 75 -34.30 30.42 -14.53
CA GLN A 75 -34.69 29.28 -13.69
C GLN A 75 -34.18 27.98 -14.31
N VAL A 76 -33.12 27.39 -13.76
CA VAL A 76 -32.68 26.03 -14.11
C VAL A 76 -33.39 25.05 -13.18
N SER A 77 -34.49 24.44 -13.63
CA SER A 77 -35.14 23.34 -12.91
C SER A 77 -34.47 22.01 -13.27
N SER A 78 -33.85 21.36 -12.28
CA SER A 78 -33.32 19.99 -12.42
C SER A 78 -34.16 19.03 -11.58
N LYS A 79 -34.60 17.91 -12.17
CA LYS A 79 -35.42 16.87 -11.49
C LYS A 79 -34.71 16.13 -10.33
N PHE A 80 -33.45 16.47 -10.03
CA PHE A 80 -32.61 15.71 -9.10
C PHE A 80 -32.09 16.51 -7.91
N VAL A 81 -32.23 17.84 -7.91
CA VAL A 81 -31.73 18.71 -6.83
C VAL A 81 -32.72 19.84 -6.61
N GLU A 82 -33.29 19.92 -5.41
CA GLU A 82 -33.94 21.11 -4.88
C GLU A 82 -32.92 21.89 -4.04
N ILE A 83 -32.76 23.17 -4.36
CA ILE A 83 -31.88 24.11 -3.66
C ILE A 83 -32.80 25.06 -2.89
N GLU A 84 -32.68 25.11 -1.57
CA GLU A 84 -33.40 26.06 -0.73
C GLU A 84 -32.81 27.47 -0.89
N THR A 85 -33.57 28.52 -0.53
CA THR A 85 -33.23 29.93 -0.74
C THR A 85 -31.97 30.41 0.01
N ASP A 86 -31.38 29.56 0.84
CA ASP A 86 -30.13 29.76 1.59
C ASP A 86 -28.91 29.08 0.95
N GLY A 87 -29.09 28.35 -0.17
CA GLY A 87 -28.00 27.71 -0.91
C GLY A 87 -27.54 26.35 -0.37
N SER A 88 -28.27 25.74 0.56
CA SER A 88 -27.94 24.42 1.12
C SER A 88 -28.52 23.27 0.28
N VAL A 89 -27.72 22.20 0.03
CA VAL A 89 -28.12 21.02 -0.76
C VAL A 89 -28.51 19.85 0.15
N LYS A 90 -29.79 19.48 0.21
CA LYS A 90 -30.26 18.26 0.89
C LYS A 90 -29.95 17.01 0.06
N LYS A 91 -29.00 16.17 0.48
CA LYS A 91 -28.82 14.81 -0.06
C LYS A 91 -29.97 13.91 0.39
N ARG A 92 -31.01 13.71 -0.43
CA ARG A 92 -31.91 12.55 -0.27
C ARG A 92 -31.24 11.30 -0.82
N ARG A 93 -30.83 10.38 0.05
CA ARG A 93 -30.80 8.94 -0.26
C ARG A 93 -31.65 8.21 0.75
N VAL A 94 -32.95 8.42 0.69
CA VAL A 94 -33.89 7.52 1.35
C VAL A 94 -34.13 6.38 0.37
N LEU A 95 -33.57 5.21 0.66
CA LEU A 95 -33.79 3.98 -0.10
C LEU A 95 -35.28 3.65 -0.09
N THR A 96 -35.85 3.33 -1.26
CA THR A 96 -37.26 2.94 -1.38
C THR A 96 -37.54 1.64 -0.61
N GLU A 97 -38.78 1.45 -0.17
CA GLU A 97 -39.21 0.27 0.59
C GLU A 97 -38.84 -1.03 -0.14
N GLU A 98 -39.06 -1.08 -1.46
CA GLU A 98 -38.72 -2.22 -2.32
C GLU A 98 -37.21 -2.49 -2.38
N GLN A 99 -36.37 -1.44 -2.39
CA GLN A 99 -34.91 -1.60 -2.36
C GLN A 99 -34.43 -2.14 -1.02
N ARG A 100 -35.06 -1.73 0.09
CA ARG A 100 -34.77 -2.27 1.43
C ARG A 100 -35.18 -3.74 1.53
N GLN A 101 -36.36 -4.09 1.04
CA GLN A 101 -36.84 -5.48 1.01
C GLN A 101 -35.94 -6.38 0.17
N LYS A 102 -35.45 -5.90 -0.98
CA LYS A 102 -34.51 -6.65 -1.83
C LYS A 102 -33.14 -6.85 -1.17
N ILE A 103 -32.66 -5.87 -0.42
CA ILE A 103 -31.43 -5.99 0.38
C ILE A 103 -31.63 -7.02 1.50
N GLU A 104 -32.76 -6.97 2.21
CA GLU A 104 -33.04 -7.91 3.30
C GLU A 104 -33.22 -9.35 2.77
N GLN A 105 -33.89 -9.54 1.63
CA GLN A 105 -33.99 -10.86 0.98
C GLN A 105 -32.61 -11.42 0.58
N ASN A 106 -31.73 -10.59 0.04
CA ASN A 106 -30.36 -11.01 -0.29
C ASN A 106 -29.54 -11.34 0.96
N ARG A 107 -29.72 -10.57 2.05
CA ARG A 107 -29.09 -10.82 3.34
C ARG A 107 -29.53 -12.15 3.95
N LEU A 108 -30.83 -12.45 3.92
CA LEU A 108 -31.39 -13.72 4.39
C LEU A 108 -30.86 -14.92 3.57
N ARG A 109 -30.81 -14.80 2.24
CA ARG A 109 -30.23 -15.85 1.37
C ARG A 109 -28.75 -16.12 1.68
N ALA A 110 -27.97 -15.08 1.97
CA ALA A 110 -26.56 -15.26 2.33
C ALA A 110 -26.38 -16.00 3.66
N ILE A 111 -27.23 -15.70 4.66
CA ILE A 111 -27.24 -16.37 5.96
C ILE A 111 -27.63 -17.86 5.80
N GLU A 112 -28.62 -18.16 4.97
CA GLU A 112 -29.06 -19.53 4.67
C GLU A 112 -27.93 -20.38 4.07
N ILE A 113 -27.22 -19.83 3.07
CA ILE A 113 -26.08 -20.50 2.43
C ILE A 113 -24.99 -20.79 3.46
N GLN A 114 -24.70 -19.83 4.34
CA GLN A 114 -23.67 -19.98 5.36
C GLN A 114 -24.03 -21.03 6.41
N LYS A 115 -25.32 -21.13 6.80
CA LYS A 115 -25.82 -22.19 7.68
C LYS A 115 -25.73 -23.57 7.03
N ASN A 116 -26.13 -23.68 5.76
CA ASN A 116 -26.03 -24.94 5.02
C ASN A 116 -24.58 -25.42 4.86
N LEU A 117 -23.62 -24.51 4.64
CA LEU A 117 -22.21 -24.87 4.60
C LEU A 117 -21.70 -25.40 5.93
N LYS A 118 -22.03 -24.73 7.05
CA LYS A 118 -21.67 -25.19 8.41
C LYS A 118 -22.30 -26.54 8.77
N GLN A 119 -23.55 -26.78 8.37
CA GLN A 119 -24.19 -28.08 8.60
C GLN A 119 -23.51 -29.20 7.80
N ARG A 120 -23.04 -28.92 6.57
CA ARG A 120 -22.30 -29.88 5.74
C ARG A 120 -20.88 -30.14 6.25
N GLU A 121 -20.27 -29.19 6.93
CA GLU A 121 -18.98 -29.40 7.63
C GLU A 121 -19.19 -30.26 8.88
N ASN A 122 -20.18 -29.95 9.72
CA ASN A 122 -20.46 -30.73 10.92
C ASN A 122 -20.88 -32.20 10.62
N GLN A 123 -21.54 -32.47 9.49
CA GLN A 123 -21.87 -33.84 9.08
C GLN A 123 -20.66 -34.65 8.58
N LYS A 124 -19.54 -34.01 8.22
CA LYS A 124 -18.31 -34.71 7.80
C LYS A 124 -17.42 -35.11 8.97
N ASP A 125 -17.59 -34.45 10.12
CA ASP A 125 -16.73 -34.68 11.29
C ASP A 125 -17.31 -35.72 12.27
N ASP A 126 -18.56 -36.18 12.08
CA ASP A 126 -19.24 -37.14 12.98
C ASP A 126 -19.20 -38.61 12.46
N SER A 127 -18.19 -38.94 11.65
CA SER A 127 -17.98 -40.31 11.13
C SER A 127 -16.53 -40.74 11.26
N THR A 128 -16.00 -40.80 12.48
CA THR A 128 -14.75 -41.53 12.76
C THR A 128 -14.82 -42.31 14.08
N THR A 129 -15.24 -43.57 13.99
CA THR A 129 -14.87 -44.61 14.96
C THR A 129 -14.26 -45.82 14.23
N SER A 130 -12.95 -46.00 14.46
CA SER A 130 -12.12 -47.22 14.45
C SER A 130 -12.44 -48.39 13.49
N SER A 131 -11.52 -48.71 12.57
CA SER A 131 -10.82 -50.02 12.53
C SER A 131 -9.86 -50.17 11.33
N LYS A 132 -8.84 -51.03 11.52
CA LYS A 132 -7.66 -51.30 10.67
C LYS A 132 -7.96 -52.10 9.37
N PRO A 133 -6.97 -52.25 8.45
CA PRO A 133 -7.19 -52.52 7.04
C PRO A 133 -7.23 -54.03 6.71
N VAL A 134 -7.93 -54.39 5.63
CA VAL A 134 -7.77 -55.69 4.98
C VAL A 134 -7.94 -55.59 3.47
N ASP A 135 -7.01 -56.24 2.79
CA ASP A 135 -6.85 -56.33 1.35
C ASP A 135 -7.82 -57.31 0.67
N ASN A 136 -8.00 -57.06 -0.64
CA ASN A 136 -8.40 -57.99 -1.72
C ASN A 136 -9.88 -58.43 -1.82
N ILE A 137 -10.52 -58.17 -2.98
CA ILE A 137 -10.86 -59.19 -4.01
C ILE A 137 -11.80 -58.59 -5.11
N ARG A 138 -11.35 -58.71 -6.37
CA ARG A 138 -12.00 -59.00 -7.70
C ARG A 138 -13.47 -58.59 -7.93
N LEU A 139 -13.92 -58.08 -9.09
CA LEU A 139 -13.93 -58.75 -10.42
C LEU A 139 -14.37 -57.79 -11.57
N ASN A 140 -13.90 -58.14 -12.78
CA ASN A 140 -14.23 -57.71 -14.15
C ASN A 140 -15.65 -57.21 -14.47
N GLN A 141 -15.75 -56.23 -15.41
CA GLN A 141 -16.41 -56.40 -16.71
C GLN A 141 -16.03 -55.30 -17.73
N ASN A 142 -16.10 -55.67 -19.02
CA ASN A 142 -15.43 -55.07 -20.18
C ASN A 142 -16.23 -53.97 -20.92
N ARG A 143 -15.48 -53.12 -21.67
CA ARG A 143 -15.79 -52.34 -22.92
C ARG A 143 -16.46 -50.94 -22.80
N PRO A 144 -16.32 -50.06 -23.82
CA PRO A 144 -15.11 -49.58 -24.52
C PRO A 144 -15.06 -48.01 -24.64
N ASP A 145 -13.96 -47.52 -25.23
CA ASP A 145 -13.76 -46.18 -25.82
C ASP A 145 -13.55 -44.90 -24.97
N SER A 146 -12.38 -44.31 -25.23
CA SER A 146 -11.93 -42.91 -25.11
C SER A 146 -12.75 -41.93 -24.26
N VAL A 147 -12.20 -41.51 -23.12
CA VAL A 147 -12.03 -40.07 -22.79
C VAL A 147 -10.85 -39.93 -21.81
N VAL A 148 -9.89 -39.08 -22.14
CA VAL A 148 -8.83 -38.62 -21.22
C VAL A 148 -9.50 -37.92 -20.03
N SER A 149 -9.48 -38.55 -18.85
CA SER A 149 -9.86 -37.91 -17.59
C SER A 149 -8.70 -37.99 -16.61
N SER A 150 -7.93 -36.90 -16.53
CA SER A 150 -6.87 -36.71 -15.55
C SER A 150 -7.48 -36.45 -14.17
N THR A 151 -7.93 -37.50 -13.50
CA THR A 151 -8.24 -37.45 -12.07
C THR A 151 -6.93 -37.43 -11.29
N LYS A 152 -6.44 -36.23 -10.97
CA LYS A 152 -5.35 -36.05 -10.01
C LYS A 152 -5.81 -36.63 -8.67
N LYS A 153 -5.30 -37.81 -8.30
CA LYS A 153 -5.43 -38.36 -6.95
C LYS A 153 -4.84 -37.32 -5.98
N PHE A 154 -5.66 -36.81 -5.08
CA PHE A 154 -5.23 -35.91 -4.02
C PHE A 154 -4.22 -36.64 -3.15
N GLN A 155 -2.97 -36.18 -3.18
CA GLN A 155 -1.96 -36.61 -2.21
C GLN A 155 -1.93 -35.57 -1.08
N PRO A 156 -2.30 -35.94 0.15
CA PRO A 156 -2.17 -35.02 1.27
C PRO A 156 -0.70 -34.63 1.46
N PRO A 157 -0.40 -33.37 1.81
CA PRO A 157 0.97 -32.92 1.99
C PRO A 157 1.65 -33.76 3.09
N PRO A 158 2.95 -34.09 2.94
CA PRO A 158 3.64 -34.90 3.94
C PRO A 158 3.74 -34.10 5.25
N ILE A 159 3.01 -34.56 6.27
CA ILE A 159 3.09 -34.01 7.62
C ILE A 159 4.49 -34.34 8.16
N ARG A 160 5.34 -33.32 8.28
CA ARG A 160 6.66 -33.46 8.89
C ARG A 160 6.49 -33.38 10.40
N LYS A 161 6.91 -34.42 11.12
CA LYS A 161 6.80 -34.50 12.59
C LYS A 161 7.44 -33.30 13.30
N GLN A 162 8.46 -32.72 12.68
CA GLN A 162 9.20 -31.52 13.11
C GLN A 162 8.31 -30.28 13.27
N ASP A 163 7.21 -30.19 12.52
CA ASP A 163 6.32 -29.03 12.52
C ASP A 163 5.34 -29.05 13.71
N TYR A 164 5.20 -30.20 14.38
CA TYR A 164 4.18 -30.42 15.42
C TYR A 164 4.75 -30.96 16.73
N ILE A 165 6.02 -31.40 16.76
CA ILE A 165 6.66 -31.96 17.94
C ILE A 165 7.97 -31.21 18.16
N GLU A 166 7.94 -30.30 19.14
CA GLU A 166 9.08 -29.42 19.48
C GLU A 166 10.18 -30.19 20.23
N PHE A 167 9.80 -31.21 21.03
CA PHE A 167 10.73 -32.10 21.74
C PHE A 167 10.29 -33.56 21.59
N ASP A 168 10.97 -34.32 20.73
CA ASP A 168 10.72 -35.75 20.54
C ASP A 168 11.57 -36.58 21.52
N PHE A 169 11.01 -36.88 22.69
CA PHE A 169 11.65 -37.69 23.73
C PHE A 169 12.01 -39.12 23.26
N ALA A 170 11.44 -39.62 22.16
CA ALA A 170 11.85 -40.91 21.60
C ALA A 170 13.22 -40.86 20.90
N THR A 171 13.66 -39.67 20.49
CA THR A 171 14.99 -39.45 19.88
C THR A 171 16.05 -39.01 20.90
N MET A 172 15.63 -38.62 22.10
CA MET A 172 16.50 -38.11 23.15
C MET A 172 17.20 -39.28 23.85
N LYS A 173 18.51 -39.45 23.62
CA LYS A 173 19.32 -40.44 24.32
C LYS A 173 19.74 -39.89 25.67
N ASP A 174 19.34 -40.58 26.74
CA ASP A 174 19.72 -40.27 28.12
C ASP A 174 21.22 -40.56 28.33
N THR A 175 22.05 -39.52 28.17
CA THR A 175 23.43 -39.51 28.64
C THR A 175 23.38 -39.10 30.11
N LYS A 176 23.33 -40.08 31.02
CA LYS A 176 23.20 -39.93 32.48
C LYS A 176 24.34 -39.15 33.15
N GLY A 177 24.50 -37.89 32.78
CA GLY A 177 25.63 -37.02 33.14
C GLY A 177 25.71 -35.90 32.12
N GLY A 178 25.17 -34.73 32.49
CA GLY A 178 25.06 -33.58 31.60
C GLY A 178 26.39 -33.11 31.02
N PHE A 179 26.31 -32.61 29.78
CA PHE A 179 27.34 -31.93 28.98
C PHE A 179 28.38 -32.83 28.27
N LEU A 180 28.04 -33.29 27.06
CA LEU A 180 28.78 -33.10 25.80
C LEU A 180 27.99 -33.77 24.67
N GLN A 181 27.49 -32.97 23.71
CA GLN A 181 26.80 -33.48 22.52
C GLN A 181 27.85 -33.73 21.43
N ASP A 182 28.26 -34.98 21.26
CA ASP A 182 29.09 -35.36 20.11
C ASP A 182 28.23 -35.40 18.84
N GLU A 183 28.45 -34.39 17.99
CA GLU A 183 28.74 -34.49 16.55
C GLU A 183 27.92 -35.51 15.74
N LYS A 184 27.02 -34.99 14.88
CA LYS A 184 26.97 -35.28 13.42
C LYS A 184 25.64 -35.01 12.70
N THR A 185 24.67 -34.30 13.28
CA THR A 185 23.45 -33.97 12.51
C THR A 185 22.90 -32.58 12.81
N ASN A 186 23.47 -31.54 12.20
CA ASN A 186 22.62 -30.47 11.67
C ASN A 186 23.30 -29.58 10.62
N ASN A 187 22.71 -29.60 9.42
CA ASN A 187 22.60 -28.52 8.43
C ASN A 187 23.86 -27.99 7.72
N GLN A 188 23.99 -28.48 6.49
CA GLN A 188 24.54 -27.75 5.34
C GLN A 188 23.95 -26.33 5.29
N GLY A 189 24.79 -25.30 5.40
CA GLY A 189 24.42 -23.94 4.97
C GLY A 189 24.91 -22.74 5.79
N ALA A 190 25.72 -22.90 6.84
CA ALA A 190 26.29 -21.74 7.54
C ALA A 190 27.72 -22.05 7.98
N ASP A 191 28.68 -21.42 7.31
CA ASP A 191 30.08 -21.24 7.70
C ASP A 191 30.60 -22.26 8.71
N GLU A 192 31.13 -23.39 8.23
CA GLU A 192 32.11 -24.19 8.98
C GLU A 192 33.39 -23.34 9.12
N GLN A 193 33.32 -22.26 9.90
CA GLN A 193 34.50 -21.70 10.53
C GLN A 193 35.03 -22.81 11.42
N THR A 194 36.15 -23.39 10.99
CA THR A 194 36.88 -24.41 11.75
C THR A 194 36.98 -23.93 13.20
N LEU A 195 36.96 -24.83 14.18
CA LEU A 195 37.07 -24.49 15.61
C LEU A 195 38.25 -23.51 15.91
N GLN A 196 39.27 -23.56 15.05
CA GLN A 196 40.37 -22.60 14.90
C GLN A 196 39.91 -21.16 14.57
N ASP A 197 39.09 -20.96 13.54
CA ASP A 197 38.54 -19.67 13.13
C ASP A 197 37.60 -19.08 14.18
N TRP A 198 36.77 -19.89 14.83
CA TRP A 198 35.93 -19.41 15.93
C TRP A 198 36.79 -18.94 17.12
N LYS A 199 37.83 -19.70 17.48
CA LYS A 199 38.82 -19.30 18.50
C LYS A 199 39.60 -18.05 18.09
N ASN A 200 39.98 -17.92 16.83
CA ASN A 200 40.67 -16.74 16.32
C ASN A 200 39.77 -15.50 16.36
N LYS A 201 38.49 -15.63 15.99
CA LYS A 201 37.50 -14.56 16.07
C LYS A 201 37.19 -14.15 17.50
N GLN A 202 37.10 -15.11 18.43
CA GLN A 202 37.01 -14.81 19.87
C GLN A 202 38.27 -14.11 20.38
N ARG A 203 39.46 -14.54 19.98
CA ARG A 203 40.74 -13.91 20.34
C ARG A 203 40.87 -12.50 19.75
N GLU A 204 40.35 -12.27 18.55
CA GLU A 204 40.32 -10.96 17.90
C GLU A 204 39.32 -10.02 18.60
N LEU A 205 38.12 -10.50 18.92
CA LEU A 205 37.16 -9.78 19.75
C LEU A 205 37.71 -9.46 21.15
N GLN A 206 38.46 -10.39 21.75
CA GLN A 206 39.15 -10.14 23.02
C GLN A 206 40.27 -9.13 22.87
N LYS A 207 41.10 -9.18 21.82
CA LYS A 207 42.11 -8.14 21.55
C LYS A 207 41.50 -6.76 21.36
N ILE A 208 40.34 -6.66 20.69
CA ILE A 208 39.59 -5.40 20.54
C ILE A 208 39.07 -4.91 21.91
N ARG A 209 38.64 -5.82 22.78
CA ARG A 209 38.13 -5.52 24.12
C ARG A 209 39.25 -5.20 25.13
N GLU A 210 40.44 -5.78 24.96
CA GLU A 210 41.58 -5.70 25.88
C GLU A 210 42.69 -4.74 25.41
N LEU A 211 42.45 -3.97 24.34
CA LEU A 211 43.38 -2.91 23.94
C LEU A 211 43.66 -2.02 25.16
N PRO A 212 44.92 -1.94 25.64
CA PRO A 212 45.26 -1.12 26.78
C PRO A 212 44.90 0.34 26.44
N PRO A 213 44.28 1.08 27.37
CA PRO A 213 43.87 2.45 27.10
C PRO A 213 45.11 3.24 26.68
N PRO A 214 45.13 3.89 25.50
CA PRO A 214 46.16 4.85 25.18
C PRO A 214 45.99 6.02 26.14
N ILE A 215 46.80 6.06 27.20
CA ILE A 215 46.78 7.12 28.20
C ILE A 215 47.53 8.32 27.61
N ASP A 216 46.81 9.07 26.80
CA ASP A 216 46.94 10.51 26.76
C ASP A 216 45.59 11.09 27.20
N LEU A 217 45.44 11.32 28.51
CA LEU A 217 44.20 11.85 29.12
C LEU A 217 43.75 13.18 28.50
N GLN A 218 44.67 13.90 27.85
CA GLN A 218 44.41 15.17 27.17
C GLN A 218 43.69 14.96 25.83
N ASN A 219 43.95 13.85 25.13
CA ASN A 219 43.44 13.60 23.77
C ASN A 219 42.25 12.62 23.72
N ILE A 220 41.69 12.25 24.87
CA ILE A 220 40.49 11.41 24.95
C ILE A 220 39.32 12.12 24.26
N PRO A 221 38.66 11.50 23.27
CA PRO A 221 37.54 12.11 22.58
C PRO A 221 36.38 12.36 23.56
N ARG A 222 36.01 13.63 23.73
CA ARG A 222 34.88 14.04 24.57
C ARG A 222 33.60 14.17 23.75
N CYS A 223 32.46 13.96 24.40
CA CYS A 223 31.15 14.18 23.79
C CYS A 223 30.99 15.64 23.36
N ARG A 224 30.44 15.87 22.15
CA ARG A 224 30.23 17.23 21.64
C ARG A 224 29.21 18.06 22.44
N GLU A 225 28.24 17.41 23.07
CA GLU A 225 27.13 18.10 23.74
C GLU A 225 27.42 18.36 25.22
N CYS A 226 27.85 17.34 25.97
CA CYS A 226 28.07 17.45 27.42
C CYS A 226 29.54 17.33 27.86
N GLN A 227 30.48 17.20 26.92
CA GLN A 227 31.92 17.08 27.18
C GLN A 227 32.35 15.90 28.08
N SER A 228 31.43 14.98 28.35
CA SER A 228 31.72 13.73 29.06
C SER A 228 32.73 12.88 28.28
N MET A 229 33.58 12.17 29.02
CA MET A 229 34.55 11.23 28.47
C MET A 229 33.90 9.92 27.98
N GLU A 230 32.66 9.63 28.38
CA GLU A 230 31.92 8.41 28.04
C GLU A 230 31.30 8.48 26.63
N VAL A 231 32.12 8.58 25.59
CA VAL A 231 31.65 8.54 24.20
C VAL A 231 31.20 7.13 23.82
N ASP A 232 30.08 7.01 23.09
CA ASP A 232 29.62 5.73 22.59
C ASP A 232 30.55 5.21 21.47
N ALA A 233 31.19 4.07 21.71
CA ALA A 233 32.16 3.49 20.78
C ALA A 233 31.54 3.12 19.43
N ASN A 234 30.26 2.72 19.40
CA ASN A 234 29.62 2.32 18.14
C ASN A 234 29.43 3.55 17.22
N LEU A 235 29.01 4.68 17.79
CA LEU A 235 28.85 5.93 17.04
C LEU A 235 30.19 6.51 16.58
N MET A 236 31.24 6.36 17.39
CA MET A 236 32.58 6.83 17.06
C MET A 236 33.24 5.98 15.97
N THR A 237 33.18 4.65 16.06
CA THR A 237 33.84 3.77 15.10
C THR A 237 33.15 3.74 13.74
N ASN A 238 31.81 3.71 13.71
CA ASN A 238 31.07 3.50 12.46
C ASN A 238 30.67 4.80 11.75
N PHE A 239 30.47 5.90 12.49
CA PHE A 239 29.99 7.17 11.94
C PHE A 239 30.93 8.35 12.22
N ASN A 240 32.02 8.14 12.96
CA ASN A 240 32.97 9.18 13.39
C ASN A 240 32.31 10.29 14.22
N VAL A 241 31.27 9.93 15.00
CA VAL A 241 30.48 10.85 15.82
C VAL A 241 30.82 10.72 17.30
N ARG A 242 31.17 11.84 17.93
CA ARG A 242 31.48 11.91 19.37
C ARG A 242 30.24 12.29 20.17
N ALA A 243 29.43 11.31 20.57
CA ALA A 243 28.27 11.52 21.44
C ALA A 243 28.22 10.46 22.55
N CYS A 244 27.85 10.86 23.77
CA CYS A 244 27.64 9.90 24.87
C CYS A 244 26.21 9.33 24.81
N ARG A 245 25.99 8.18 25.45
CA ARG A 245 24.67 7.52 25.47
C ARG A 245 23.56 8.38 26.07
N LYS A 246 23.88 9.23 27.04
CA LYS A 246 22.92 10.16 27.66
C LYS A 246 22.44 11.19 26.64
N CYS A 247 23.35 11.81 25.90
CA CYS A 247 23.02 12.79 24.85
C CYS A 247 22.33 12.15 23.65
N ILE A 248 22.69 10.92 23.27
CA ILE A 248 22.00 10.19 22.19
C ILE A 248 20.51 9.99 22.54
N LYS A 249 20.20 9.66 23.79
CA LYS A 249 18.82 9.50 24.26
C LYS A 249 18.10 10.84 24.45
N ALA A 250 18.81 11.88 24.89
CA ALA A 250 18.24 13.21 25.10
C ALA A 250 17.94 13.95 23.79
N LEU A 251 18.72 13.69 22.73
CA LEU A 251 18.65 14.38 21.44
C LEU A 251 18.43 13.37 20.29
N PRO A 252 17.28 12.67 20.25
CA PRO A 252 16.97 11.73 19.17
C PRO A 252 16.84 12.45 17.82
N GLU A 253 16.45 13.71 17.78
CA GLU A 253 16.38 14.51 16.55
C GLU A 253 17.75 14.73 15.89
N LYS A 254 18.86 14.50 16.60
CA LYS A 254 20.21 14.59 16.04
C LYS A 254 20.83 13.21 15.84
N TYR A 255 20.75 12.35 16.87
CA TYR A 255 21.51 11.10 16.92
C TYR A 255 20.69 9.83 16.67
N SER A 256 19.38 9.95 16.40
CA SER A 256 18.56 8.80 16.03
C SER A 256 19.11 8.13 14.76
N LEU A 257 19.10 6.80 14.78
CA LEU A 257 19.43 6.00 13.61
C LEU A 257 18.20 5.85 12.73
N LEU A 258 18.36 6.18 11.45
CA LEU A 258 17.35 6.07 10.41
C LEU A 258 17.63 4.85 9.55
N THR A 259 16.56 4.13 9.23
CA THR A 259 16.61 3.09 8.20
C THR A 259 16.78 3.70 6.81
N LYS A 260 17.32 2.91 5.89
CA LYS A 260 17.42 3.28 4.47
C LYS A 260 16.09 3.75 3.87
N THR A 261 14.98 3.11 4.23
CA THR A 261 13.63 3.48 3.77
C THR A 261 13.22 4.86 4.30
N GLU A 262 13.47 5.15 5.58
CA GLU A 262 13.22 6.47 6.16
C GLU A 262 14.07 7.54 5.47
N CYS A 263 15.34 7.26 5.16
CA CYS A 263 16.21 8.21 4.45
C CYS A 263 15.67 8.56 3.05
N LYS A 264 15.09 7.59 2.34
CA LYS A 264 14.48 7.81 1.02
C LYS A 264 13.15 8.56 1.11
N GLU A 265 12.32 8.21 2.09
CA GLU A 265 10.97 8.76 2.22
C GLU A 265 10.98 10.18 2.79
N ASP A 266 11.74 10.41 3.86
CA ASP A 266 11.72 11.69 4.59
C ASP A 266 12.66 12.72 3.96
N TYR A 267 13.82 12.29 3.45
CA TYR A 267 14.84 13.19 2.87
C TYR A 267 14.96 13.12 1.34
N LEU A 268 14.09 12.35 0.71
CA LEU A 268 14.00 12.21 -0.76
C LEU A 268 15.35 11.82 -1.40
N LEU A 269 16.19 11.07 -0.67
CA LEU A 269 17.47 10.59 -1.15
C LEU A 269 17.31 9.41 -2.10
N THR A 270 18.27 9.27 -3.01
CA THR A 270 18.29 8.22 -4.02
C THR A 270 19.10 7.01 -3.56
N GLU A 271 18.89 5.87 -4.21
CA GLU A 271 19.63 4.64 -3.91
C GLU A 271 21.15 4.79 -4.09
N PRO A 272 21.67 5.37 -5.20
CA PRO A 272 23.12 5.51 -5.39
C PRO A 272 23.77 6.35 -4.29
N GLU A 273 23.13 7.43 -3.86
CA GLU A 273 23.62 8.30 -2.79
C GLU A 273 23.72 7.58 -1.44
N LEU A 274 22.77 6.67 -1.15
CA LEU A 274 22.76 5.88 0.10
C LEU A 274 23.67 4.64 0.04
N GLN A 275 24.01 4.18 -1.17
CA GLN A 275 24.94 3.08 -1.37
C GLN A 275 26.40 3.50 -1.20
N ASP A 276 26.71 4.77 -1.48
CA ASP A 276 28.05 5.33 -1.34
C ASP A 276 28.43 5.54 0.14
N THR A 277 29.32 4.69 0.64
CA THR A 277 29.82 4.75 2.02
C THR A 277 30.76 5.92 2.28
N THR A 278 31.27 6.58 1.23
CA THR A 278 32.13 7.76 1.37
C THR A 278 31.30 9.02 1.65
N LEU A 279 30.09 9.08 1.11
CA LEU A 279 29.14 10.18 1.33
C LEU A 279 28.41 10.02 2.67
N LEU A 280 27.85 8.83 2.92
CA LEU A 280 27.06 8.56 4.11
C LEU A 280 27.49 7.23 4.76
N PRO A 281 28.19 7.30 5.91
CA PRO A 281 28.53 6.10 6.67
C PRO A 281 27.27 5.36 7.14
N ARG A 282 27.31 4.03 7.16
CA ARG A 282 26.18 3.18 7.54
C ARG A 282 26.58 1.98 8.38
N ILE A 283 25.62 1.47 9.15
CA ILE A 283 25.73 0.18 9.84
C ILE A 283 24.72 -0.79 9.27
N GLU A 284 25.13 -2.05 9.07
CA GLU A 284 24.24 -3.13 8.68
C GLU A 284 23.84 -3.96 9.90
N LYS A 285 22.54 -4.19 10.08
CA LYS A 285 21.98 -5.04 11.14
C LYS A 285 21.09 -6.13 10.53
N PRO A 286 20.94 -7.29 11.19
CA PRO A 286 19.93 -8.27 10.78
C PRO A 286 18.54 -7.62 10.80
N ASN A 287 17.75 -7.91 9.76
CA ASN A 287 16.40 -7.39 9.65
C ASN A 287 15.45 -8.27 10.48
N PRO A 288 14.62 -7.69 11.36
CA PRO A 288 13.68 -8.45 12.19
C PRO A 288 12.58 -9.19 11.40
N HIS A 289 12.27 -8.77 10.16
CA HIS A 289 11.14 -9.28 9.39
C HIS A 289 11.51 -9.85 8.01
N GLY A 290 12.79 -9.94 7.65
CA GLY A 290 13.19 -10.38 6.31
C GLY A 290 14.66 -10.75 6.17
N TYR A 291 15.01 -11.27 4.99
CA TYR A 291 16.35 -11.82 4.72
C TYR A 291 17.40 -10.75 4.38
N SER A 292 16.98 -9.59 3.86
CA SER A 292 17.90 -8.50 3.52
C SER A 292 18.32 -7.72 4.76
N ARG A 293 19.63 -7.49 4.95
CA ARG A 293 20.14 -6.69 6.08
C ARG A 293 19.58 -5.27 6.07
N MET A 294 19.25 -4.78 7.27
CA MET A 294 18.80 -3.41 7.50
C MET A 294 20.00 -2.47 7.54
N GLN A 295 19.96 -1.41 6.74
CA GLN A 295 20.98 -0.36 6.72
C GLN A 295 20.51 0.82 7.56
N LEU A 296 21.36 1.24 8.50
CA LEU A 296 21.11 2.33 9.46
C LEU A 296 22.09 3.47 9.24
N PHE A 297 21.57 4.69 9.25
CA PHE A 297 22.29 5.96 9.05
C PHE A 297 22.04 6.91 10.22
N VAL A 298 22.97 7.81 10.53
CA VAL A 298 22.74 8.81 11.59
C VAL A 298 21.98 10.01 11.03
N ARG A 299 20.87 10.38 11.70
CA ARG A 299 19.95 11.43 11.25
C ARG A 299 20.63 12.74 10.87
N PHE A 300 21.48 13.32 11.72
CA PHE A 300 22.06 14.63 11.40
C PHE A 300 22.97 14.61 10.15
N GLN A 301 23.68 13.51 9.88
CA GLN A 301 24.52 13.40 8.67
C GLN A 301 23.65 13.34 7.41
N VAL A 302 22.53 12.62 7.50
CA VAL A 302 21.53 12.56 6.43
C VAL A 302 20.88 13.92 6.21
N GLU A 303 20.53 14.65 7.28
CA GLU A 303 20.00 16.02 7.21
C GLU A 303 20.98 16.97 6.52
N GLU A 304 22.25 16.99 6.92
CA GLU A 304 23.30 17.83 6.32
C GLU A 304 23.48 17.53 4.83
N PHE A 305 23.49 16.26 4.44
CA PHE A 305 23.59 15.85 3.04
C PHE A 305 22.34 16.26 2.24
N ALA A 306 21.15 16.03 2.78
CA ALA A 306 19.89 16.38 2.15
C ALA A 306 19.76 17.89 1.95
N TRP A 307 20.13 18.70 2.95
CA TRP A 307 20.13 20.16 2.82
C TRP A 307 21.13 20.63 1.78
N LYS A 308 22.31 19.99 1.67
CA LYS A 308 23.27 20.30 0.61
C LYS A 308 22.72 19.98 -0.79
N LYS A 309 22.00 18.86 -0.92
CA LYS A 309 21.39 18.43 -2.19
C LYS A 309 20.25 19.33 -2.61
N TRP A 310 19.37 19.67 -1.68
CA TRP A 310 18.11 20.35 -1.95
C TRP A 310 18.17 21.86 -1.74
N GLY A 311 19.28 22.46 -1.30
CA GLY A 311 19.36 23.90 -1.07
C GLY A 311 18.77 24.36 0.28
N GLY A 312 18.52 23.43 1.20
CA GLY A 312 18.06 23.70 2.55
C GLY A 312 16.78 22.96 2.94
N PRO A 313 16.30 23.16 4.18
CA PRO A 313 15.09 22.52 4.67
C PRO A 313 13.82 23.00 3.93
N GLU A 314 13.74 24.28 3.57
CA GLU A 314 12.56 24.84 2.91
C GLU A 314 12.37 24.32 1.48
N GLU A 315 13.46 24.13 0.74
CA GLU A 315 13.40 23.59 -0.62
C GLU A 315 13.09 22.09 -0.64
N LEU A 316 13.59 21.34 0.36
CA LEU A 316 13.19 19.95 0.56
C LEU A 316 11.68 19.83 0.83
N ASP A 317 11.12 20.71 1.66
CA ASP A 317 9.67 20.75 1.92
C ASP A 317 8.87 21.10 0.65
N LYS A 318 9.31 22.08 -0.15
CA LYS A 318 8.67 22.41 -1.44
C LYS A 318 8.69 21.22 -2.42
N GLU A 319 9.82 20.50 -2.51
CA GLU A 319 9.91 19.32 -3.35
C GLU A 319 9.00 18.19 -2.86
N TRP A 320 8.84 18.05 -1.55
CA TRP A 320 7.90 17.10 -0.96
C TRP A 320 6.45 17.43 -1.33
N GLU A 321 6.03 18.69 -1.17
CA GLU A 321 4.70 19.17 -1.56
C GLU A 321 4.44 18.93 -3.05
N ARG A 322 5.41 19.25 -3.91
CA ARG A 322 5.34 18.97 -5.35
C ARG A 322 5.13 17.47 -5.64
N ARG A 323 5.82 16.58 -4.92
CA ARG A 323 5.66 15.12 -5.10
C ARG A 323 4.30 14.64 -4.63
N GLU A 324 3.78 15.15 -3.52
CA GLU A 324 2.48 14.72 -3.00
C GLU A 324 1.33 15.22 -3.88
N GLU A 325 1.38 16.46 -4.37
CA GLU A 325 0.43 16.94 -5.38
C GLU A 325 0.44 16.08 -6.64
N ASN A 326 1.63 15.76 -7.16
CA ASN A 326 1.77 14.91 -8.34
C ASN A 326 1.22 13.51 -8.11
N LYS A 327 1.38 12.96 -6.91
CA LYS A 327 0.81 11.66 -6.52
C LYS A 327 -0.72 11.72 -6.48
N VAL A 328 -1.31 12.79 -5.95
CA VAL A 328 -2.76 13.02 -5.97
C VAL A 328 -3.26 13.15 -7.41
N LYS A 329 -2.63 13.97 -8.25
CA LYS A 329 -2.97 14.15 -9.68
C LYS A 329 -2.91 12.82 -10.46
N ARG A 330 -1.90 11.98 -10.21
CA ARG A 330 -1.81 10.64 -10.84
C ARG A 330 -2.95 9.72 -10.40
N LYS A 331 -3.33 9.74 -9.12
CA LYS A 331 -4.46 8.93 -8.62
C LYS A 331 -5.78 9.38 -9.24
N GLU A 332 -6.01 10.68 -9.32
CA GLU A 332 -7.20 11.27 -9.96
C GLU A 332 -7.27 10.94 -11.44
N LYS A 333 -6.16 11.09 -12.18
CA LYS A 333 -6.08 10.70 -13.59
C LYS A 333 -6.41 9.21 -13.77
N LYS A 334 -5.80 8.34 -12.97
CA LYS A 334 -6.06 6.89 -13.01
C LYS A 334 -7.53 6.57 -12.74
N TYR A 335 -8.17 7.29 -11.82
CA TYR A 335 -9.60 7.14 -11.53
C TYR A 335 -10.47 7.57 -12.72
N HIS A 336 -10.18 8.71 -13.35
CA HIS A 336 -10.91 9.15 -14.54
C HIS A 336 -10.72 8.24 -15.74
N ASP A 337 -9.51 7.72 -15.95
CA ASP A 337 -9.22 6.76 -17.01
C ASP A 337 -9.98 5.44 -16.77
N GLN A 338 -10.03 4.95 -15.53
CA GLN A 338 -10.83 3.78 -15.16
C GLN A 338 -12.34 4.01 -15.38
N LEU A 339 -12.86 5.20 -15.03
CA LEU A 339 -14.26 5.54 -15.30
C LEU A 339 -14.56 5.62 -16.80
N ARG A 340 -13.65 6.19 -17.59
CA ARG A 340 -13.79 6.26 -19.05
C ARG A 340 -13.79 4.87 -19.65
N GLU A 341 -12.89 4.00 -19.20
CA GLU A 341 -12.80 2.61 -19.66
C GLU A 341 -14.05 1.81 -19.29
N MET A 342 -14.54 1.96 -18.05
CA MET A 342 -15.79 1.35 -17.61
C MET A 342 -16.97 1.82 -18.48
N ARG A 343 -17.09 3.13 -18.76
CA ARG A 343 -18.15 3.64 -19.66
C ARG A 343 -18.04 3.10 -21.08
N LYS A 344 -16.83 2.99 -21.63
CA LYS A 344 -16.59 2.39 -22.96
C LYS A 344 -17.05 0.95 -22.98
N ARG A 345 -16.69 0.17 -21.95
CA ARG A 345 -17.08 -1.23 -21.82
C ARG A 345 -18.60 -1.38 -21.73
N THR A 346 -19.27 -0.61 -20.87
CA THR A 346 -20.75 -0.65 -20.77
C THR A 346 -21.44 -0.21 -22.05
N ARG A 347 -20.92 0.81 -22.77
CA ARG A 347 -21.46 1.24 -24.06
C ARG A 347 -21.25 0.18 -25.15
N ALA A 348 -20.09 -0.48 -25.17
CA ALA A 348 -19.83 -1.58 -26.10
C ALA A 348 -20.71 -2.79 -25.79
N GLU A 349 -20.94 -3.12 -24.51
CA GLU A 349 -21.88 -4.15 -24.07
C GLU A 349 -23.33 -3.80 -24.46
N GLU A 350 -23.75 -2.54 -24.30
CA GLU A 350 -25.06 -2.07 -24.75
C GLU A 350 -25.20 -2.13 -26.28
N TYR A 351 -24.16 -1.73 -27.02
CA TYR A 351 -24.12 -1.78 -28.48
C TYR A 351 -24.19 -3.22 -29.01
N THR A 352 -23.35 -4.11 -28.47
CA THR A 352 -23.36 -5.54 -28.81
C THR A 352 -24.65 -6.23 -28.38
N ARG A 353 -25.27 -5.82 -27.27
CA ARG A 353 -26.59 -6.29 -26.85
C ARG A 353 -27.68 -5.84 -27.83
N LYS A 354 -27.68 -4.57 -28.27
CA LYS A 354 -28.62 -4.08 -29.30
C LYS A 354 -28.45 -4.82 -30.63
N LEU A 355 -27.22 -5.12 -31.03
CA LEU A 355 -26.92 -5.95 -32.21
C LEU A 355 -27.43 -7.39 -32.06
N ARG A 356 -27.22 -8.01 -30.88
CA ARG A 356 -27.70 -9.37 -30.57
C ARG A 356 -29.22 -9.45 -30.51
N ASP A 357 -29.87 -8.41 -29.99
CA ASP A 357 -31.32 -8.30 -29.87
C ASP A 357 -31.99 -7.89 -31.20
N GLY A 358 -31.26 -7.95 -32.34
CA GLY A 358 -31.78 -7.69 -33.68
C GLY A 358 -32.18 -6.23 -33.95
N LYS A 359 -31.92 -5.32 -33.00
CA LYS A 359 -32.13 -3.88 -33.15
C LYS A 359 -30.91 -3.28 -33.84
N SER A 360 -30.82 -3.54 -35.15
CA SER A 360 -29.88 -2.85 -36.02
C SER A 360 -30.00 -1.34 -35.84
N LEU A 361 -28.85 -0.70 -35.64
CA LEU A 361 -28.67 0.70 -35.36
C LEU A 361 -28.84 1.53 -36.64
N GLY A 362 -30.07 1.60 -37.17
CA GLY A 362 -30.43 2.70 -38.08
C GLY A 362 -30.94 2.37 -39.48
N GLU A 363 -31.57 1.21 -39.74
CA GLU A 363 -32.27 1.02 -41.01
C GLU A 363 -33.71 0.55 -40.77
N ARG A 364 -34.63 1.52 -40.68
CA ARG A 364 -36.01 1.25 -41.07
C ARG A 364 -35.95 1.06 -42.58
N HIS A 365 -35.79 -0.18 -43.01
CA HIS A 365 -35.86 -0.53 -44.42
C HIS A 365 -37.28 -0.20 -44.92
N VAL A 366 -37.37 0.78 -45.82
CA VAL A 366 -38.61 1.08 -46.53
C VAL A 366 -38.68 0.10 -47.69
N HIS A 367 -39.72 -0.75 -47.69
CA HIS A 367 -39.86 -1.80 -48.69
C HIS A 367 -40.31 -1.25 -50.04
N ASP A 368 -39.45 -1.35 -51.05
CA ASP A 368 -39.85 -1.23 -52.46
C ASP A 368 -40.24 -2.61 -53.00
N TRP A 369 -41.50 -2.74 -53.40
CA TRP A 369 -42.12 -4.01 -53.80
C TRP A 369 -42.03 -4.24 -55.31
N SER A 370 -41.65 -5.46 -55.69
CA SER A 370 -41.67 -5.92 -57.09
C SER A 370 -43.09 -6.06 -57.65
N SER A 371 -43.17 -6.19 -58.98
CA SER A 371 -44.42 -6.42 -59.70
C SER A 371 -45.16 -7.66 -59.16
N PRO A 372 -46.50 -7.59 -59.04
CA PRO A 372 -47.30 -8.65 -58.43
C PRO A 372 -47.23 -9.95 -59.25
N VAL A 373 -46.98 -11.07 -58.56
CA VAL A 373 -47.05 -12.41 -59.15
C VAL A 373 -48.29 -13.11 -58.62
N ASN A 374 -49.20 -13.46 -59.53
CA ASN A 374 -50.44 -14.17 -59.18
C ASN A 374 -50.12 -15.64 -58.89
N ILE A 375 -50.45 -16.10 -57.69
CA ILE A 375 -50.33 -17.51 -57.31
C ILE A 375 -51.69 -18.19 -57.45
N ASP A 376 -52.77 -17.48 -57.09
CA ASP A 376 -54.14 -17.97 -57.17
C ASP A 376 -55.10 -16.86 -57.65
N LYS A 377 -56.34 -17.23 -58.02
CA LYS A 377 -57.36 -16.31 -58.57
C LYS A 377 -57.65 -15.07 -57.71
N HIS A 378 -57.34 -15.11 -56.42
CA HIS A 378 -57.58 -14.03 -55.46
C HIS A 378 -56.36 -13.73 -54.58
N THR A 379 -55.17 -14.25 -54.92
CA THR A 379 -53.97 -14.09 -54.07
C THR A 379 -52.77 -13.64 -54.89
N ILE A 380 -52.26 -12.46 -54.53
CA ILE A 380 -51.11 -11.84 -55.15
C ILE A 380 -49.92 -11.91 -54.20
N LYS A 381 -48.77 -12.32 -54.72
CA LYS A 381 -47.50 -12.29 -53.99
C LYS A 381 -46.63 -11.15 -54.49
N ARG A 382 -46.08 -10.36 -53.55
CA ARG A 382 -45.08 -9.32 -53.83
C ARG A 382 -43.81 -9.63 -53.06
N ARG A 383 -42.65 -9.44 -53.69
CA ARG A 383 -41.34 -9.57 -53.04
C ARG A 383 -40.69 -8.21 -52.97
N CYS A 384 -40.17 -7.81 -51.82
CA CYS A 384 -39.35 -6.61 -51.71
C CYS A 384 -38.02 -6.82 -52.46
N ILE A 385 -37.66 -5.86 -53.31
CA ILE A 385 -36.53 -5.99 -54.25
C ILE A 385 -35.20 -6.02 -53.50
N ASP A 386 -35.08 -5.29 -52.39
CA ASP A 386 -33.81 -5.13 -51.69
C ASP A 386 -33.59 -6.17 -50.60
N CYS A 387 -34.62 -6.50 -49.80
CA CYS A 387 -34.47 -7.40 -48.66
C CYS A 387 -35.07 -8.81 -48.89
N GLY A 388 -35.77 -9.03 -49.99
CA GLY A 388 -36.34 -10.32 -50.35
C GLY A 388 -37.53 -10.79 -49.50
N ILE A 389 -38.09 -9.93 -48.64
CA ILE A 389 -39.32 -10.25 -47.88
C ILE A 389 -40.48 -10.42 -48.85
N GLU A 390 -41.33 -11.41 -48.60
CA GLU A 390 -42.49 -11.71 -49.44
C GLU A 390 -43.78 -11.43 -48.66
N THR A 391 -44.73 -10.77 -49.30
CA THR A 391 -46.08 -10.53 -48.77
C THR A 391 -47.11 -11.15 -49.69
N GLU A 392 -48.14 -11.74 -49.08
CA GLU A 392 -49.28 -12.31 -49.78
C GLU A 392 -50.50 -11.45 -49.46
N GLU A 393 -51.09 -10.86 -50.49
CA GLU A 393 -52.26 -10.00 -50.42
C GLU A 393 -53.44 -10.75 -51.03
N VAL A 394 -54.54 -10.85 -50.29
CA VAL A 394 -55.80 -11.41 -50.80
C VAL A 394 -56.61 -10.27 -51.42
N VAL A 395 -56.86 -10.35 -52.72
CA VAL A 395 -57.71 -9.41 -53.45
C VAL A 395 -59.15 -9.91 -53.32
N ILE A 396 -59.96 -9.20 -52.53
CA ILE A 396 -61.39 -9.49 -52.29
C ILE A 396 -62.23 -8.96 -53.46
#